data_AF-A0A640QMJ5-F1
#
_entry.id   AF-A0A640QMJ5-F1
#
_cell.length_a   1.000
_cell.length_b   1.000
_cell.length_c   1.000
_cell.angle_alpha   90.00
_cell.angle_beta   90.00
_cell.angle_gamma   90.00
#
_symmetry.space_group_name_H-M   'P 1'
#
loop_
_entity.id
_entity.type
_entity.pdbx_description
1 polymer ?
#
loop_
_entity_poly.entity_id
_entity_poly.type
_entity_poly.pdbx_seq_one_letter_code
_entity_poly.pdbx_strand_id
1 'polypeptide(L)'
;MTLEDLDKVLQILEQHHPKGIGTTALAEKTGIEIYKLRKYLQNYEDYFVALPDEPKYAINSFGRFKGSRGEMLENHKSELAKQKVNSYWIFILICVGCFTCAMAVISNTP
;
A
#
# COMPACT_ATOMS: atom_id res chain seq x y z
N MET A 1 1.66 -3.71 -3.23
CA MET A 1 0.91 -3.26 -4.41
C MET A 1 1.59 -2.02 -4.94
N THR A 2 1.64 -1.82 -6.25
CA THR A 2 2.18 -0.57 -6.84
C THR A 2 1.10 0.52 -6.88
N LEU A 3 1.50 1.77 -7.16
CA LEU A 3 0.56 2.87 -7.37
C LEU A 3 -0.34 2.61 -8.58
N GLU A 4 0.20 1.99 -9.63
CA GLU A 4 -0.50 1.65 -10.86
C GLU A 4 -1.53 0.53 -10.64
N ASP A 5 -1.20 -0.45 -9.80
CA ASP A 5 -2.14 -1.49 -9.36
C ASP A 5 -3.32 -0.88 -8.59
N LEU A 6 -3.02 0.04 -7.66
CA LEU A 6 -4.06 0.74 -6.89
C LEU A 6 -4.97 1.55 -7.82
N ASP A 7 -4.40 2.28 -8.77
CA ASP A 7 -5.16 3.08 -9.72
C ASP A 7 -6.13 2.23 -10.54
N LYS A 8 -5.67 1.07 -11.04
CA LYS A 8 -6.52 0.10 -11.74
C LYS A 8 -7.65 -0.43 -10.85
N VAL A 9 -7.34 -0.79 -9.60
CA VAL A 9 -8.34 -1.26 -8.63
C VAL A 9 -9.42 -0.20 -8.41
N LEU A 10 -9.02 1.05 -8.13
CA LEU A 10 -9.96 2.15 -7.90
C LEU A 10 -10.80 2.43 -9.16
N GLN A 11 -10.19 2.46 -10.34
CA GLN A 11 -10.90 2.67 -11.60
C GLN A 11 -11.99 1.61 -11.84
N ILE A 12 -11.69 0.33 -11.60
CA ILE A 12 -12.67 -0.75 -11.77
C ILE A 12 -13.78 -0.64 -10.73
N LEU A 13 -13.46 -0.27 -9.49
CA LEU A 13 -14.46 -0.09 -8.44
C LEU A 13 -15.37 1.11 -8.71
N GLU A 14 -14.85 2.22 -9.24
CA GLU A 14 -15.66 3.37 -9.70
C GLU A 14 -16.68 2.95 -10.76
N GLN A 15 -16.27 2.11 -11.73
CA GLN A 15 -17.17 1.59 -12.77
C GLN A 15 -18.30 0.71 -12.24
N HIS A 16 -18.12 0.08 -11.08
CA HIS A 16 -19.11 -0.80 -10.45
C HIS A 16 -19.82 -0.15 -9.25
N HIS A 17 -19.60 1.15 -9.03
CA HIS A 17 -20.24 1.88 -7.93
C HIS A 17 -21.77 2.01 -8.16
N PRO A 18 -22.61 1.88 -7.12
CA PRO A 18 -22.28 1.57 -5.70
C PRO A 18 -22.25 0.07 -5.38
N LYS A 19 -22.60 -0.79 -6.33
CA LYS A 19 -22.83 -2.23 -6.11
C LYS A 19 -21.55 -3.03 -5.83
N GLY A 20 -20.39 -2.45 -6.12
CA GLY A 20 -19.09 -3.08 -5.95
C GLY A 20 -18.90 -4.29 -6.87
N ILE A 21 -17.79 -4.99 -6.66
CA ILE A 21 -17.39 -6.16 -7.44
C ILE A 21 -16.79 -7.23 -6.54
N GLY A 22 -17.02 -8.50 -6.89
CA GLY A 22 -16.44 -9.63 -6.16
C GLY A 22 -14.91 -9.67 -6.31
N THR A 23 -14.21 -10.10 -5.26
CA THR A 23 -12.73 -10.11 -5.25
C THR A 23 -12.13 -10.95 -6.37
N THR A 24 -12.76 -12.07 -6.76
CA THR A 24 -12.30 -12.91 -7.87
C THR A 24 -12.36 -12.19 -9.21
N ALA A 25 -13.48 -11.52 -9.51
CA ALA A 25 -13.64 -10.77 -10.75
C ALA A 25 -12.74 -9.53 -10.79
N LEU A 26 -12.50 -8.90 -9.64
CA LEU A 26 -11.55 -7.79 -9.52
C LEU A 26 -10.10 -8.26 -9.77
N ALA A 27 -9.72 -9.42 -9.23
CA ALA A 27 -8.41 -10.04 -9.46
C ALA A 27 -8.18 -10.34 -10.96
N GLU A 28 -9.19 -10.93 -11.62
CA GLU A 28 -9.15 -11.21 -13.05
C GLU A 28 -8.97 -9.95 -13.89
N LYS A 29 -9.78 -8.90 -13.63
CA LYS A 29 -9.73 -7.63 -14.37
C LYS A 29 -8.44 -6.84 -14.14
N THR A 30 -7.85 -6.94 -12.96
CA THR A 30 -6.62 -6.22 -12.60
C THR A 30 -5.35 -6.99 -12.93
N GLY A 31 -5.44 -8.31 -13.08
CA GLY A 31 -4.29 -9.21 -13.18
C GLY A 31 -3.54 -9.41 -11.86
N ILE A 32 -4.08 -8.91 -10.74
CA ILE A 32 -3.47 -9.02 -9.41
C ILE A 32 -3.84 -10.38 -8.81
N GLU A 33 -2.85 -11.10 -8.26
CA GLU A 33 -3.11 -12.35 -7.55
C GLU A 33 -4.16 -12.18 -6.44
N ILE A 34 -5.16 -13.07 -6.43
CA ILE A 34 -6.33 -12.98 -5.55
C ILE A 34 -5.97 -12.87 -4.05
N TYR A 35 -4.93 -13.59 -3.61
CA TYR A 35 -4.47 -13.54 -2.22
C TYR A 35 -3.88 -12.16 -1.86
N LYS A 36 -3.06 -11.58 -2.75
CA LYS A 36 -2.48 -10.24 -2.57
C LYS A 36 -3.56 -9.17 -2.55
N LEU A 37 -4.52 -9.27 -3.48
CA LEU A 37 -5.65 -8.35 -3.57
C LEU A 37 -6.53 -8.41 -2.31
N ARG A 38 -6.92 -9.61 -1.86
CA ARG A 38 -7.74 -9.77 -0.66
C ARG A 38 -7.07 -9.14 0.57
N LYS A 39 -5.80 -9.45 0.79
CA LYS A 39 -5.02 -8.88 1.91
C LYS A 39 -4.94 -7.36 1.83
N TYR A 40 -4.78 -6.82 0.63
CA TYR A 40 -4.71 -5.38 0.44
C TYR A 40 -6.06 -4.71 0.70
N LEU A 41 -7.16 -5.23 0.16
CA LEU A 41 -8.50 -4.67 0.38
C LEU A 41 -8.88 -4.63 1.86
N GLN A 42 -8.49 -5.64 2.63
CA GLN A 42 -8.73 -5.72 4.08
C GLN A 42 -7.87 -4.74 4.88
N ASN A 43 -6.64 -4.47 4.45
CA ASN A 43 -5.72 -3.60 5.20
C ASN A 43 -5.93 -2.10 4.97
N TYR A 44 -6.74 -1.72 3.98
CA TYR A 44 -6.95 -0.33 3.57
C TYR A 44 -8.44 0.03 3.67
N GLU A 45 -9.02 -0.08 4.87
CA GLU A 45 -10.45 0.17 5.14
C GLU A 45 -10.88 1.61 4.84
N ASP A 46 -9.96 2.58 4.92
CA ASP A 46 -10.22 3.97 4.52
C ASP A 46 -10.51 4.12 3.02
N TYR A 47 -10.08 3.15 2.21
CA TYR A 47 -10.16 3.16 0.76
C TYR A 47 -11.29 2.26 0.26
N PHE A 48 -11.44 1.10 0.90
CA PHE A 48 -12.32 0.03 0.46
C PHE A 48 -13.26 -0.38 1.58
N VAL A 49 -14.48 -0.73 1.21
CA VAL A 49 -15.47 -1.29 2.14
C VAL A 49 -15.99 -2.61 1.60
N ALA A 50 -16.09 -3.61 2.47
CA ALA A 50 -16.79 -4.85 2.17
C ALA A 50 -18.30 -4.62 2.32
N LEU A 51 -19.09 -5.05 1.33
CA LEU A 51 -20.53 -4.94 1.41
C LEU A 51 -21.11 -6.00 2.37
N PRO A 52 -22.11 -5.67 3.20
CA PRO A 52 -22.57 -6.52 4.30
C PRO A 52 -23.20 -7.84 3.84
N ASP A 53 -23.90 -7.82 2.69
CA ASP A 53 -24.72 -8.93 2.23
C ASP A 53 -24.02 -9.81 1.18
N GLU A 54 -22.88 -9.37 0.67
CA GLU A 54 -22.22 -10.02 -0.47
C GLU A 54 -20.69 -9.97 -0.34
N PRO A 55 -19.94 -10.97 -0.84
CA PRO A 55 -18.47 -10.99 -0.83
C PRO A 55 -17.90 -10.04 -1.92
N LYS A 56 -18.34 -8.78 -1.90
CA LYS A 56 -17.99 -7.71 -2.83
C LYS A 56 -17.33 -6.57 -2.09
N TYR A 57 -16.47 -5.86 -2.81
CA TYR A 57 -15.83 -4.64 -2.34
C TYR A 57 -16.29 -3.46 -3.18
N ALA A 58 -16.42 -2.31 -2.53
CA ALA A 58 -16.70 -1.02 -3.13
C ALA A 58 -15.68 0.03 -2.63
N ILE A 59 -15.68 1.20 -3.26
CA ILE A 59 -14.97 2.37 -2.73
C ILE A 59 -15.65 2.82 -1.45
N ASN A 60 -14.86 3.11 -0.42
CA ASN A 60 -15.38 3.63 0.83
C ASN A 60 -15.66 5.14 0.75
N SER A 61 -16.92 5.49 0.49
CA SER A 61 -17.39 6.88 0.51
C SER A 61 -17.52 7.48 1.92
N PHE A 62 -17.46 6.65 2.96
CA PHE A 62 -17.58 7.08 4.37
C PHE A 62 -16.24 7.13 5.09
N GLY A 63 -15.18 6.63 4.47
CA GLY A 63 -13.82 6.66 5.00
C GLY A 63 -13.19 8.05 4.93
N ARG A 64 -11.95 8.15 5.41
CA ARG A 64 -11.20 9.42 5.48
C ARG A 64 -11.19 10.22 4.18
N PHE A 65 -11.15 9.54 3.03
CA PHE A 65 -11.02 10.16 1.70
C PHE A 65 -12.37 10.38 1.00
N LYS A 66 -13.50 10.07 1.65
CA LYS A 66 -14.86 10.30 1.13
C LYS A 66 -15.09 9.76 -0.29
N GLY A 67 -14.43 8.67 -0.64
CA GLY A 67 -14.48 8.06 -1.97
C GLY A 67 -13.69 8.77 -3.08
N SER A 68 -12.88 9.79 -2.75
CA SER A 68 -12.03 10.50 -3.71
C SER A 68 -10.84 9.64 -4.15
N ARG A 69 -10.87 9.15 -5.40
CA ARG A 69 -9.75 8.40 -6.00
C ARG A 69 -8.46 9.21 -6.00
N GLY A 70 -8.52 10.51 -6.31
CA GLY A 70 -7.34 11.38 -6.34
C GLY A 70 -6.64 11.44 -4.99
N GLU A 71 -7.39 11.67 -3.91
CA GLU A 71 -6.84 11.74 -2.55
C GLU A 71 -6.26 10.40 -2.09
N MET A 72 -6.93 9.29 -2.43
CA MET A 72 -6.43 7.94 -2.12
C MET A 72 -5.09 7.63 -2.81
N LEU A 73 -4.94 8.02 -4.08
CA LEU A 73 -3.70 7.86 -4.84
C LEU A 73 -2.59 8.75 -4.28
N GLU A 74 -2.90 10.00 -3.96
CA GLU A 74 -1.93 10.93 -3.37
C GLU A 74 -1.43 10.43 -2.01
N ASN A 75 -2.35 9.95 -1.15
CA ASN A 75 -1.98 9.36 0.13
C ASN A 75 -1.10 8.12 -0.07
N HIS A 76 -1.44 7.23 -1.01
CA HIS A 76 -0.62 6.04 -1.26
C HIS A 76 0.77 6.39 -1.78
N LYS A 77 0.87 7.38 -2.68
CA LYS A 77 2.15 7.93 -3.16
C LYS A 77 2.98 8.50 -2.02
N SER A 78 2.36 9.22 -1.08
CA SER A 78 3.03 9.77 0.11
C SER A 78 3.56 8.66 1.02
N GLU A 79 2.75 7.63 1.29
CA GLU A 79 3.16 6.48 2.12
C GLU A 79 4.34 5.71 1.49
N LEU A 80 4.31 5.48 0.18
CA LEU A 80 5.44 4.88 -0.54
C LEU A 80 6.72 5.73 -0.44
N ALA A 81 6.59 7.06 -0.53
CA ALA A 81 7.72 7.97 -0.38
C ALA A 81 8.31 7.93 1.05
N LYS A 82 7.46 7.93 2.08
CA LYS A 82 7.88 7.81 3.48
C LYS A 82 8.61 6.50 3.74
N GLN A 83 8.09 5.39 3.22
CA GLN A 83 8.72 4.08 3.36
C GLN A 83 10.11 4.03 2.73
N LYS A 84 10.28 4.64 1.54
CA LYS A 84 11.57 4.75 0.86
C LYS A 84 12.59 5.56 1.67
N VAL A 85 12.17 6.70 2.22
CA VAL A 85 13.03 7.55 3.05
C VAL A 85 13.45 6.81 4.33
N ASN A 86 12.51 6.19 5.03
CA ASN A 86 12.80 5.46 6.27
C ASN A 86 13.83 4.33 6.06
N SER A 87 13.69 3.57 4.97
CA SER A 87 14.66 2.51 4.64
C SER A 87 16.07 3.05 4.39
N TYR A 88 16.20 4.22 3.76
CA TYR A 88 17.51 4.82 3.46
C TYR A 88 18.21 5.33 4.72
N TRP A 89 17.47 5.97 5.63
CA TRP A 89 18.00 6.45 6.91
C TRP A 89 18.51 5.32 7.81
N ILE A 90 17.75 4.22 7.90
CA ILE A 90 18.17 3.03 8.68
C ILE A 90 19.47 2.46 8.11
N PHE A 91 19.60 2.39 6.79
CA PHE A 91 20.83 1.91 6.15
C PHE A 91 22.04 2.79 6.48
N ILE A 92 21.89 4.12 6.44
CA ILE A 92 22.97 5.06 6.82
C ILE A 92 23.39 4.82 8.27
N LEU A 93 22.43 4.69 9.21
CA LEU A 93 22.75 4.46 10.62
C LEU A 93 23.54 3.16 10.83
N ILE A 94 23.21 2.10 10.10
CA ILE A 94 23.95 0.84 10.14
C ILE A 94 25.37 1.03 9.61
N CYS A 95 25.54 1.71 8.47
CA CYS A 95 26.88 1.94 7.89
C CYS A 95 27.79 2.78 8.81
N VAL A 96 27.26 3.84 9.43
CA VAL A 96 28.02 4.67 10.38
C VAL A 96 28.40 3.87 11.64
N GLY A 97 27.48 3.05 12.15
CA GLY A 97 27.77 2.13 13.25
C GLY A 97 28.88 1.13 12.93
N CYS A 98 28.83 0.49 11.77
CA CYS A 98 29.88 -0.44 11.33
C CYS A 98 31.24 0.24 11.15
N PHE A 99 31.27 1.46 10.61
CA PHE A 99 32.50 2.22 10.41
C PHE A 99 33.17 2.60 11.74
N THR A 100 32.40 3.06 12.73
CA THR A 100 32.92 3.40 14.05
C THR A 100 33.46 2.18 14.80
N CYS A 101 32.78 1.02 14.71
CA CYS A 101 33.29 -0.23 15.26
C CYS A 101 34.59 -0.70 14.58
N ALA A 102 34.68 -0.61 13.25
CA ALA A 102 35.89 -0.99 12.51
C ALA A 102 37.09 -0.11 12.87
N MET A 103 36.90 1.21 12.96
CA MET A 103 37.96 2.14 13.38
C MET A 103 38.38 1.92 14.83
N ALA A 104 37.44 1.59 15.73
CA ALA A 104 37.76 1.27 17.12
C ALA A 104 38.60 -0.01 17.25
N VAL A 105 38.33 -1.03 16.43
CA VAL A 105 39.14 -2.26 16.39
C VAL A 105 40.56 -1.95 15.86
N ILE A 106 40.67 -1.20 14.76
CA ILE A 106 41.98 -0.82 14.18
C ILE A 106 42.80 0.01 15.19
N SER A 107 42.17 0.93 15.93
CA SER A 107 42.84 1.75 16.94
C SER A 107 43.31 0.98 18.19
N ASN A 108 42.73 -0.19 18.47
CA ASN A 108 43.05 -1.01 19.63
C ASN A 108 43.90 -2.26 19.30
N THR A 109 44.23 -2.49 18.03
CA THR A 109 45.28 -3.44 17.64
C THR A 109 46.65 -2.79 17.84
N PRO A 110 47.53 -3.35 18.69
CA PRO A 110 48.85 -2.80 19.00
C PRO A 110 49.84 -2.86 17.85
#